data_AF-A0A354UXL3-F1
#
_entry.id   AF-A0A354UXL3-F1
#
_cell.length_a   1.000
_cell.length_b   1.000
_cell.length_c   1.000
_cell.angle_alpha   90.00
_cell.angle_beta   90.00
_cell.angle_gamma   90.00
#
_symmetry.space_group_name_H-M   'P 1'
#
loop_
_entity.id
_entity.type
_entity.pdbx_description
1 polymer ?
#
loop_
_entity_poly.entity_id
_entity_poly.type
_entity_poly.pdbx_seq_one_letter_code
_entity_poly.pdbx_strand_id
1 'polypeptide(L)'
;MDLALKSLSLTLISFVLPATEGDPVKAGEVIADMIQAYEPADTIELDLIGRIVGFGLAAMDNIRLSIADPDLPPATILRHRTAAASLSRSAEKCRTTLNARRAASQPEAAKPRAPKSAPVKSAAPKSRAAQPASDATLEKTAAEARAVLERLDRLHEEWASTPNVTPMHRAPFDEEANQATAEPACHGHLADSDQETLKPRRPPQPALSLWSR
;
A
#
# COMPACT_ATOMS: atom_id res chain seq x y z
N MET A 1 -22.01 -4.63 -13.96
CA MET A 1 -21.29 -3.94 -12.87
C MET A 1 -21.42 -4.71 -11.57
N ASP A 2 -22.63 -5.14 -11.21
CA ASP A 2 -22.94 -5.78 -9.91
C ASP A 2 -22.07 -7.00 -9.57
N LEU A 3 -21.76 -7.85 -10.56
CA LEU A 3 -20.88 -9.01 -10.34
C LEU A 3 -19.44 -8.60 -9.99
N ALA A 4 -18.92 -7.56 -10.65
CA ALA A 4 -17.57 -7.04 -10.38
C ALA A 4 -17.52 -6.36 -9.01
N LEU A 5 -18.57 -5.60 -8.65
CA LEU A 5 -18.70 -5.01 -7.32
C LEU A 5 -18.72 -6.10 -6.24
N LYS A 6 -19.54 -7.14 -6.42
CA LYS A 6 -19.63 -8.27 -5.48
C LYS A 6 -18.29 -8.99 -5.31
N SER A 7 -17.57 -9.25 -6.41
CA SER A 7 -16.23 -9.86 -6.36
C SER A 7 -15.24 -9.00 -5.58
N LEU A 8 -15.29 -7.68 -5.79
CA LEU A 8 -14.43 -6.75 -5.09
C LEU A 8 -14.78 -6.68 -3.59
N SER A 9 -16.07 -6.61 -3.26
CA SER A 9 -16.55 -6.64 -1.87
C SER A 9 -16.09 -7.89 -1.13
N LEU A 10 -16.18 -9.07 -1.75
CA LEU A 10 -15.69 -10.32 -1.16
C LEU A 10 -14.17 -10.31 -0.90
N THR A 11 -13.40 -9.59 -1.73
CA THR A 11 -11.95 -9.49 -1.55
C THR A 11 -11.58 -8.51 -0.44
N LEU A 12 -12.34 -7.42 -0.30
CA LEU A 12 -12.08 -6.36 0.68
C LEU A 12 -12.68 -6.67 2.06
N ILE A 13 -13.62 -7.61 2.16
CA ILE A 13 -14.33 -7.91 3.40
C ILE A 13 -13.38 -8.27 4.55
N SER A 14 -12.32 -9.02 4.28
CA SER A 14 -11.35 -9.44 5.31
C SER A 14 -10.67 -8.28 6.04
N PHE A 15 -10.54 -7.12 5.38
CA PHE A 15 -9.94 -5.92 5.97
C PHE A 15 -10.93 -5.06 6.75
N VAL A 16 -12.21 -5.07 6.36
CA VAL A 16 -13.26 -4.20 6.93
C VAL A 16 -14.04 -4.92 8.03
N LEU A 17 -14.04 -6.26 8.02
CA LEU A 17 -14.74 -7.08 9.00
C LEU A 17 -14.36 -6.77 10.46
N PRO A 18 -13.07 -6.58 10.81
CA PRO A 18 -12.70 -6.21 12.18
C PRO A 18 -13.24 -4.83 12.61
N ALA A 19 -13.37 -3.89 11.67
CA ALA A 19 -13.88 -2.54 11.95
C ALA A 19 -15.41 -2.49 12.11
N THR A 20 -16.11 -3.56 11.72
CA THR A 20 -17.57 -3.68 11.74
C THR A 20 -18.04 -4.71 12.77
N GLU A 21 -17.21 -5.01 13.77
CA GLU A 21 -17.51 -5.98 14.84
C GLU A 21 -17.85 -7.38 14.32
N GLY A 22 -17.37 -7.74 13.13
CA GLY A 22 -17.67 -9.04 12.53
C GLY A 22 -18.98 -9.10 11.72
N ASP A 23 -19.68 -7.99 11.51
CA ASP A 23 -20.91 -7.95 10.73
C ASP A 23 -20.61 -7.84 9.21
N PRO A 24 -20.82 -8.91 8.41
CA PRO A 24 -20.50 -8.91 6.99
C PRO A 24 -21.44 -8.00 6.18
N VAL A 25 -22.66 -7.71 6.66
CA VAL A 25 -23.60 -6.84 5.97
C VAL A 25 -23.12 -5.40 6.07
N LYS A 26 -22.79 -4.94 7.28
CA LYS A 26 -22.19 -3.61 7.51
C LYS A 26 -20.84 -3.46 6.80
N ALA A 27 -20.01 -4.50 6.79
CA ALA A 27 -18.76 -4.47 6.04
C ALA A 27 -19.00 -4.27 4.54
N GLY A 28 -20.02 -4.94 3.99
CA GLY A 28 -20.45 -4.75 2.61
C GLY A 28 -20.90 -3.33 2.30
N GLU A 29 -21.69 -2.72 3.19
CA GLU A 29 -22.15 -1.32 3.08
C GLU A 29 -20.96 -0.34 3.09
N VAL A 30 -20.03 -0.49 4.05
CA VAL A 30 -18.83 0.36 4.13
C VAL A 30 -17.98 0.25 2.86
N ILE A 31 -17.81 -0.97 2.33
CA ILE A 31 -17.05 -1.16 1.08
C ILE A 31 -17.79 -0.52 -0.10
N ALA A 32 -19.11 -0.67 -0.18
CA ALA A 32 -19.92 -0.05 -1.22
C ALA A 32 -19.79 1.49 -1.17
N ASP A 33 -19.90 2.09 0.01
CA ASP A 33 -19.73 3.53 0.22
C ASP A 33 -18.34 4.02 -0.19
N MET A 34 -17.28 3.28 0.20
CA MET A 34 -15.91 3.60 -0.19
C MET A 34 -15.70 3.60 -1.71
N ILE A 35 -16.32 2.64 -2.42
CA ILE A 35 -16.22 2.55 -3.88
C ILE A 35 -17.09 3.62 -4.54
N GLN A 36 -18.30 3.84 -4.03
CA GLN A 36 -19.26 4.81 -4.58
C GLN A 36 -18.74 6.24 -4.48
N ALA A 37 -17.94 6.57 -3.46
CA ALA A 37 -17.26 7.86 -3.31
C ALA A 37 -16.35 8.22 -4.50
N TYR A 38 -15.92 7.23 -5.30
CA TYR A 38 -15.13 7.48 -6.50
C TYR A 38 -15.98 7.62 -7.76
N GLU A 39 -17.27 7.29 -7.73
CA GLU A 39 -18.19 7.34 -8.88
C GLU A 39 -17.64 6.59 -10.12
N PRO A 40 -17.50 5.25 -10.08
CA PRO A 40 -16.99 4.49 -11.22
C PRO A 40 -17.92 4.60 -12.43
N ALA A 41 -17.42 5.12 -13.55
CA ALA A 41 -18.20 5.21 -14.78
C ALA A 41 -18.35 3.86 -15.51
N ASP A 42 -17.35 2.98 -15.39
CA ASP A 42 -17.35 1.67 -16.01
C ASP A 42 -16.59 0.62 -15.17
N THR A 43 -16.54 -0.63 -15.66
CA THR A 43 -15.91 -1.76 -14.95
C THR A 43 -14.40 -1.64 -14.81
N ILE A 44 -13.73 -0.94 -15.73
CA ILE A 44 -12.28 -0.72 -15.67
C ILE A 44 -11.96 0.34 -14.60
N GLU A 45 -12.78 1.39 -14.49
CA GLU A 45 -12.66 2.34 -13.38
C GLU A 45 -12.92 1.65 -12.04
N LEU A 46 -13.94 0.80 -11.98
CA LEU A 46 -14.26 0.02 -10.77
C LEU A 46 -13.08 -0.87 -10.33
N ASP A 47 -12.41 -1.56 -11.26
CA ASP A 47 -11.21 -2.35 -10.95
C ASP A 47 -10.06 -1.46 -10.44
N LEU A 48 -9.80 -0.32 -11.08
CA LEU A 48 -8.77 0.63 -10.63
C LEU A 48 -9.06 1.16 -9.22
N ILE A 49 -10.31 1.54 -8.94
CA ILE A 49 -10.77 2.00 -7.63
C ILE A 49 -10.60 0.89 -6.59
N GLY A 50 -11.01 -0.33 -6.94
CA GLY A 50 -10.82 -1.50 -6.09
C GLY A 50 -9.37 -1.75 -5.71
N ARG A 51 -8.44 -1.59 -6.65
CA ARG A 51 -6.99 -1.69 -6.38
C ARG A 51 -6.49 -0.54 -5.51
N ILE A 52 -6.96 0.70 -5.72
CA ILE A 52 -6.60 1.85 -4.87
C ILE A 52 -7.00 1.56 -3.42
N VAL A 53 -8.24 1.14 -3.19
CA VAL A 53 -8.75 0.82 -1.85
C VAL A 53 -8.02 -0.38 -1.26
N GLY A 54 -7.88 -1.47 -2.02
CA GLY A 54 -7.22 -2.69 -1.55
C GLY A 54 -5.75 -2.47 -1.18
N PHE A 55 -4.99 -1.75 -2.01
CA PHE A 55 -3.60 -1.40 -1.67
C PHE A 55 -3.51 -0.48 -0.46
N GLY A 56 -4.46 0.44 -0.29
CA GLY A 56 -4.54 1.29 0.90
C GLY A 56 -4.76 0.48 2.19
N LEU A 57 -5.75 -0.41 2.18
CA LEU A 57 -6.06 -1.28 3.33
C LEU A 57 -4.89 -2.22 3.66
N ALA A 58 -4.29 -2.85 2.64
CA ALA A 58 -3.13 -3.72 2.83
C ALA A 58 -1.88 -2.96 3.34
N ALA A 59 -1.69 -1.71 2.91
CA ALA A 59 -0.62 -0.86 3.41
C ALA A 59 -0.82 -0.51 4.90
N MET A 60 -2.05 -0.15 5.29
CA MET A 60 -2.38 0.12 6.69
C MET A 60 -2.22 -1.12 7.57
N ASP A 61 -2.63 -2.31 7.10
CA ASP A 61 -2.43 -3.54 7.85
C ASP A 61 -0.94 -3.89 8.01
N ASN A 62 -0.10 -3.67 6.99
CA ASN A 62 1.35 -3.83 7.14
C ASN A 62 1.94 -2.85 8.16
N ILE A 63 1.47 -1.60 8.22
CA ILE A 63 1.88 -0.66 9.26
C ILE A 63 1.45 -1.17 10.64
N ARG A 64 0.20 -1.64 10.78
CA ARG A 64 -0.33 -2.22 12.01
C ARG A 64 0.50 -3.41 12.48
N LEU A 65 0.84 -4.34 11.59
CA LEU A 65 1.69 -5.48 11.91
C LEU A 65 3.10 -5.05 12.35
N SER A 66 3.62 -3.94 11.83
CA SER A 66 4.93 -3.41 12.23
C SER A 66 4.96 -2.76 13.63
N ILE A 67 3.79 -2.51 14.24
CA ILE A 67 3.66 -1.87 15.56
C ILE A 67 2.93 -2.74 16.59
N ALA A 68 2.28 -3.84 16.15
CA ALA A 68 1.42 -4.66 17.00
C ALA A 68 2.19 -5.44 18.07
N ASP A 69 3.43 -5.82 17.79
CA ASP A 69 4.29 -6.59 18.68
C ASP A 69 5.59 -5.80 18.93
N PRO A 70 5.89 -5.41 20.19
CA PRO A 70 7.12 -4.70 20.52
C PRO A 70 8.37 -5.59 20.40
N ASP A 71 8.23 -6.91 20.46
CA ASP A 71 9.33 -7.88 20.40
C ASP A 71 9.61 -8.35 18.97
N LEU A 72 8.91 -7.79 17.98
CA LEU A 72 9.09 -8.12 16.57
C LEU A 72 10.53 -7.83 16.13
N PRO A 73 11.24 -8.76 15.47
CA PRO A 73 12.61 -8.51 15.02
C PRO A 73 12.71 -7.24 14.14
N PRO A 74 13.74 -6.39 14.29
CA PRO A 74 13.86 -5.14 13.54
C PRO A 74 13.79 -5.32 12.01
N ALA A 75 14.34 -6.43 11.50
CA ALA A 75 14.27 -6.78 10.08
C ALA A 75 12.83 -6.99 9.60
N THR A 76 11.97 -7.60 10.43
CA THR A 76 10.55 -7.83 10.13
C THR A 76 9.78 -6.51 10.14
N ILE A 77 10.03 -5.63 11.11
CA ILE A 77 9.46 -4.28 11.17
C ILE A 77 9.79 -3.51 9.89
N LEU A 78 11.06 -3.49 9.49
CA LEU A 78 11.51 -2.83 8.26
C LEU A 78 10.83 -3.43 7.02
N ARG A 79 10.75 -4.76 6.92
CA ARG A 79 10.07 -5.44 5.81
C ARG A 79 8.62 -5.00 5.66
N HIS A 80 7.85 -4.97 6.75
CA HIS A 80 6.45 -4.52 6.72
C HIS A 80 6.33 -3.05 6.30
N ARG A 81 7.18 -2.17 6.83
CA ARG A 81 7.19 -0.75 6.44
C ARG A 81 7.56 -0.55 4.96
N THR A 82 8.54 -1.29 4.45
CA THR A 82 8.91 -1.26 3.03
C THR A 82 7.78 -1.79 2.14
N ALA A 83 7.09 -2.86 2.56
CA ALA A 83 5.93 -3.39 1.86
C ALA A 83 4.80 -2.35 1.80
N ALA A 84 4.46 -1.71 2.93
CA ALA A 84 3.47 -0.64 2.98
C ALA A 84 3.82 0.51 2.01
N ALA A 85 5.08 0.96 2.00
CA ALA A 85 5.54 2.01 1.08
C ALA A 85 5.46 1.59 -0.41
N SER A 86 5.66 0.31 -0.71
CA SER A 86 5.49 -0.23 -2.07
C SER A 86 4.00 -0.21 -2.48
N LEU A 87 3.12 -0.69 -1.61
CA LEU A 87 1.67 -0.73 -1.83
C LEU A 87 1.10 0.68 -2.03
N SER A 88 1.51 1.66 -1.23
CA SER A 88 1.10 3.06 -1.41
C SER A 88 1.51 3.63 -2.76
N ARG A 89 2.71 3.29 -3.25
CA ARG A 89 3.15 3.70 -4.60
C ARG A 89 2.32 3.03 -5.70
N SER A 90 1.92 1.77 -5.51
CA SER A 90 1.02 1.08 -6.44
C SER A 90 -0.38 1.71 -6.45
N ALA A 91 -0.91 2.10 -5.29
CA ALA A 91 -2.17 2.84 -5.20
C ALA A 91 -2.10 4.17 -5.97
N GLU A 92 -1.00 4.91 -5.84
CA GLU A 92 -0.81 6.18 -6.57
C GLU A 92 -0.73 5.97 -8.09
N LYS A 93 -0.10 4.88 -8.55
CA LYS A 93 -0.10 4.52 -9.98
C LYS A 93 -1.52 4.21 -10.49
N CYS A 94 -2.33 3.50 -9.71
CA CYS A 94 -3.73 3.27 -10.06
C CYS A 94 -4.52 4.58 -10.11
N ARG A 95 -4.29 5.50 -9.16
CA ARG A 95 -4.93 6.82 -9.11
C ARG A 95 -4.56 7.70 -10.31
N THR A 96 -3.29 7.76 -10.67
CA THR A 96 -2.83 8.51 -11.85
C THR A 96 -3.42 7.93 -13.14
N THR A 97 -3.52 6.60 -13.25
CA THR A 97 -4.15 5.92 -14.39
C THR A 97 -5.65 6.24 -14.49
N LEU A 98 -6.37 6.20 -13.36
CA LEU A 98 -7.79 6.56 -13.28
C LEU A 98 -8.00 8.02 -13.73
N ASN A 99 -7.20 8.95 -13.21
CA ASN A 99 -7.28 10.37 -13.55
C ASN A 99 -7.00 10.62 -15.04
N ALA A 100 -5.97 9.98 -15.61
CA ALA A 100 -5.65 10.11 -17.03
C ALA A 100 -6.81 9.63 -17.92
N ARG A 101 -7.49 8.55 -17.51
CA ARG A 101 -8.63 8.00 -18.23
C ARG A 101 -9.86 8.90 -18.16
N ARG A 102 -10.15 9.47 -16.99
CA ARG A 102 -11.22 10.46 -16.82
C ARG A 102 -10.97 11.70 -17.66
N ALA A 103 -9.73 12.19 -17.68
CA ALA A 103 -9.33 13.32 -18.51
C ALA A 103 -9.50 13.03 -20.02
N ALA A 104 -9.19 11.81 -20.47
CA ALA A 104 -9.38 11.40 -21.87
C ALA A 104 -10.85 11.25 -22.28
N SER A 105 -11.73 10.94 -21.32
CA SER A 105 -13.17 10.74 -21.56
C SER A 105 -13.96 12.05 -21.56
N GLN A 106 -13.41 13.13 -21.01
CA GLN A 106 -14.02 14.44 -21.13
C GLN A 106 -13.89 14.91 -22.59
N PRO A 107 -15.00 15.03 -23.34
CA PRO A 107 -14.94 15.60 -24.69
C PRO A 107 -14.33 16.98 -24.54
N GLU A 108 -13.23 17.24 -25.26
CA GLU A 108 -12.45 18.48 -25.19
C GLU A 108 -13.41 19.66 -25.25
N ALA A 109 -13.78 20.20 -24.08
CA ALA A 109 -14.81 21.22 -23.96
C ALA A 109 -14.37 22.34 -24.86
N ALA A 110 -15.12 22.53 -25.96
CA ALA A 110 -14.68 23.23 -27.16
C ALA A 110 -13.82 24.43 -26.76
N LYS A 111 -12.49 24.29 -26.90
CA LYS A 111 -11.55 25.35 -26.56
C LYS A 111 -12.09 26.61 -27.24
N PRO A 112 -12.32 27.71 -26.50
CA PRO A 112 -12.69 28.98 -27.10
C PRO A 112 -11.69 29.23 -28.22
N ARG A 113 -12.19 29.24 -29.45
CA ARG A 113 -11.38 29.27 -30.66
C ARG A 113 -10.53 30.53 -30.61
N ALA A 114 -9.25 30.40 -30.21
CA ALA A 114 -8.34 31.53 -30.17
C ALA A 114 -8.24 32.14 -31.58
N PRO A 115 -8.18 33.47 -31.72
CA PRO A 115 -8.05 34.13 -33.00
C PRO A 115 -6.79 33.65 -33.72
N LYS A 116 -6.94 33.30 -35.01
CA LYS A 116 -5.89 32.83 -35.93
C LYS A 116 -4.60 33.64 -35.77
N SER A 117 -3.60 33.10 -35.09
CA SER A 117 -2.21 33.52 -35.21
C SER A 117 -1.55 32.73 -36.34
N ALA A 118 -0.71 33.44 -37.11
CA ALA A 118 -0.10 33.00 -38.36
C ALA A 118 0.75 31.72 -38.20
N PRO A 119 0.87 30.90 -39.26
CA PRO A 119 1.50 29.59 -39.20
C PRO A 119 3.02 29.67 -38.98
N VAL A 120 3.48 29.18 -37.83
CA VAL A 120 4.91 28.86 -37.60
C VAL A 120 5.15 27.43 -38.09
N LYS A 121 6.03 27.29 -39.08
CA LYS A 121 6.53 26.00 -39.60
C LYS A 121 7.21 25.23 -38.46
N SER A 122 6.53 24.23 -37.91
CA SER A 122 7.13 23.28 -36.96
C SER A 122 7.41 21.97 -37.67
N ALA A 123 8.66 21.52 -37.60
CA ALA A 123 9.15 20.32 -38.26
C ALA A 123 8.57 19.04 -37.62
N ALA A 124 8.09 18.14 -38.46
CA ALA A 124 7.44 16.90 -38.05
C ALA A 124 8.40 15.94 -37.32
N PRO A 125 8.00 15.39 -36.15
CA PRO A 125 8.69 14.25 -35.56
C PRO A 125 8.40 13.00 -36.40
N LYS A 126 9.47 12.33 -36.87
CA LYS A 126 9.40 11.06 -37.59
C LYS A 126 8.71 10.00 -36.72
N SER A 127 7.50 9.62 -37.09
CA SER A 127 6.77 8.51 -36.49
C SER A 127 7.54 7.20 -36.74
N ARG A 128 8.06 6.59 -35.68
CA ARG A 128 8.59 5.23 -35.70
C ARG A 128 7.40 4.29 -35.83
N ALA A 129 7.24 3.69 -37.01
CA ALA A 129 6.18 2.72 -37.28
C ALA A 129 6.22 1.59 -36.24
N ALA A 130 5.10 1.36 -35.58
CA ALA A 130 4.88 0.19 -34.75
C ALA A 130 4.89 -1.04 -35.67
N GLN A 131 5.95 -1.84 -35.59
CA GLN A 131 5.97 -3.13 -36.28
C GLN A 131 4.94 -4.05 -35.61
N PRO A 132 4.07 -4.73 -36.39
CA PRO A 132 3.18 -5.74 -35.85
C PRO A 132 4.03 -6.88 -35.28
N ALA A 133 3.76 -7.25 -34.03
CA ALA A 133 4.38 -8.43 -33.42
C ALA A 133 3.99 -9.65 -34.26
N SER A 134 4.98 -10.37 -34.77
CA SER A 134 4.75 -11.59 -35.54
C SER A 134 4.14 -12.67 -34.65
N ASP A 135 3.31 -13.55 -35.22
CA ASP A 135 2.62 -14.63 -34.51
C ASP A 135 3.58 -15.54 -33.72
N ALA A 136 4.82 -15.71 -34.21
CA ALA A 136 5.88 -16.45 -33.51
C ALA A 136 6.27 -15.82 -32.17
N THR A 137 6.16 -14.49 -32.04
CA THR A 137 6.43 -13.78 -30.79
C THR A 137 5.32 -14.03 -29.77
N LEU A 138 4.07 -14.17 -30.23
CA LEU A 138 2.91 -14.45 -29.38
C LEU A 138 2.92 -15.88 -28.82
N GLU A 139 3.31 -16.86 -29.63
CA GLU A 139 3.44 -18.24 -29.13
C GLU A 139 4.56 -18.37 -28.11
N LYS A 140 5.69 -17.69 -28.33
CA LYS A 140 6.81 -17.70 -27.38
C LYS A 140 6.41 -17.05 -26.05
N THR A 141 5.73 -15.91 -26.06
CA THR A 141 5.28 -15.26 -24.82
C THR A 141 4.20 -16.08 -24.11
N ALA A 142 3.32 -16.76 -24.84
CA ALA A 142 2.35 -17.69 -24.25
C ALA A 142 3.03 -18.89 -23.57
N ALA A 143 4.08 -19.46 -24.18
CA ALA A 143 4.85 -20.54 -23.59
C ALA A 143 5.60 -20.10 -22.32
N GLU A 144 6.24 -18.92 -22.35
CA GLU A 144 6.90 -18.33 -21.18
C GLU A 144 5.91 -18.06 -20.04
N ALA A 145 4.72 -17.53 -20.34
CA ALA A 145 3.68 -17.29 -19.34
C ALA A 145 3.22 -18.58 -18.66
N ARG A 146 3.05 -19.68 -19.42
CA ARG A 146 2.70 -21.00 -18.86
C ARG A 146 3.79 -21.54 -17.94
N ALA A 147 5.06 -21.44 -18.33
CA ALA A 147 6.19 -21.87 -17.51
C ALA A 147 6.30 -21.07 -16.19
N VAL A 148 5.97 -19.79 -16.21
CA VAL A 148 5.91 -18.96 -14.99
C VAL A 148 4.78 -19.39 -14.06
N LEU A 149 3.60 -19.71 -14.62
CA LEU A 149 2.46 -20.19 -13.82
C LEU A 149 2.77 -21.55 -13.17
N GLU A 150 3.30 -22.52 -13.91
CA GLU A 150 3.71 -23.81 -13.33
C GLU A 150 4.78 -23.67 -12.23
N ARG A 151 5.69 -22.69 -12.38
CA ARG A 151 6.69 -22.41 -11.34
C ARG A 151 6.06 -21.83 -10.07
N LEU A 152 5.04 -20.98 -10.21
CA LEU A 152 4.31 -20.43 -9.07
C LEU A 152 3.50 -21.50 -8.33
N ASP A 153 2.85 -22.40 -9.05
CA ASP A 153 2.11 -23.52 -8.45
C ASP A 153 3.06 -24.42 -7.65
N ARG A 154 4.24 -24.74 -8.20
CA ARG A 154 5.25 -25.55 -7.50
C ARG A 154 5.77 -24.87 -6.22
N LEU A 155 5.97 -23.55 -6.25
CA LEU A 155 6.34 -22.79 -5.06
C LEU A 155 5.22 -22.79 -4.01
N HIS A 156 3.97 -22.73 -4.45
CA HIS A 156 2.82 -22.82 -3.56
C HIS A 156 2.75 -24.18 -2.87
N GLU A 157 2.96 -25.27 -3.61
CA GLU A 157 3.05 -26.62 -3.05
C GLU A 157 4.24 -26.79 -2.11
N GLU A 158 5.41 -26.23 -2.43
CA GLU A 158 6.59 -26.24 -1.55
C GLU A 158 6.30 -25.50 -0.24
N TRP A 159 5.64 -24.35 -0.30
CA TRP A 159 5.29 -23.57 0.89
C TRP A 159 4.22 -24.27 1.72
N ALA A 160 3.19 -24.84 1.09
CA ALA A 160 2.16 -25.63 1.76
C ALA A 160 2.71 -26.95 2.34
N SER A 161 3.76 -27.51 1.73
CA SER A 161 4.41 -28.75 2.17
C SER A 161 5.56 -28.52 3.14
N THR A 162 5.87 -27.28 3.53
CA THR A 162 6.73 -27.10 4.71
C THR A 162 6.01 -27.74 5.88
N PRO A 163 6.51 -28.87 6.43
CA PRO A 163 5.88 -29.48 7.59
C PRO A 163 5.88 -28.38 8.64
N ASN A 164 4.71 -28.08 9.20
CA ASN A 164 4.51 -27.19 10.32
C ASN A 164 5.69 -27.39 11.26
N VAL A 165 6.70 -26.50 11.17
CA VAL A 165 7.88 -26.60 12.01
C VAL A 165 7.30 -26.20 13.34
N THR A 166 6.88 -27.22 14.09
CA THR A 166 6.48 -27.07 15.48
C THR A 166 7.54 -26.15 16.05
N PRO A 167 7.17 -24.90 16.43
CA PRO A 167 8.16 -23.93 16.85
C PRO A 167 8.96 -24.66 17.90
N MET A 168 10.24 -24.92 17.61
CA MET A 168 11.05 -25.73 18.50
C MET A 168 10.85 -25.09 19.85
N HIS A 169 10.18 -25.84 20.72
CA HIS A 169 9.88 -25.43 22.07
C HIS A 169 11.25 -25.05 22.58
N ARG A 170 11.48 -23.73 22.71
CA ARG A 170 12.76 -23.18 23.08
C ARG A 170 13.13 -23.99 24.30
N ALA A 171 14.18 -24.82 24.18
CA ALA A 171 14.62 -25.63 25.29
C ALA A 171 14.72 -24.68 26.48
N PRO A 172 14.17 -25.04 27.66
CA PRO A 172 14.31 -24.21 28.83
C PRO A 172 15.78 -23.85 28.90
N PHE A 173 16.05 -22.56 28.75
CA PHE A 173 17.38 -22.05 29.02
C PHE A 173 17.60 -22.45 30.46
N ASP A 174 18.60 -23.30 30.71
CA ASP A 174 19.00 -23.68 32.05
C ASP A 174 19.37 -22.39 32.80
N GLU A 175 18.38 -21.82 33.47
CA GLU A 175 18.45 -20.66 34.36
C GLU A 175 18.95 -21.13 35.73
N GLU A 176 19.97 -21.98 35.74
CA GLU A 176 20.49 -22.65 36.94
C GLU A 176 22.02 -22.51 37.09
N ALA A 177 22.61 -21.47 36.50
CA ALA A 177 24.05 -21.21 36.62
C ALA A 177 24.46 -19.77 36.92
N ASN A 178 23.55 -18.91 37.42
CA ASN A 178 23.93 -17.54 37.82
C ASN A 178 23.43 -17.11 39.21
N GLN A 179 23.27 -18.06 40.13
CA GLN A 179 23.13 -17.81 41.57
C GLN A 179 24.43 -18.15 42.31
N ALA A 180 25.54 -17.48 42.00
CA ALA A 180 26.74 -17.59 42.83
C ALA A 180 27.68 -16.38 42.69
N THR A 181 27.23 -15.19 43.06
CA THR A 181 28.06 -14.23 43.81
C THR A 181 27.19 -13.10 44.35
N ALA A 182 26.64 -13.35 45.53
CA ALA A 182 26.24 -12.30 46.44
C ALA A 182 27.52 -11.69 47.03
N GLU A 183 27.85 -10.45 46.67
CA GLU A 183 28.60 -9.57 47.56
C GLU A 183 27.63 -8.53 48.16
N PRO A 184 27.60 -8.37 49.49
CA PRO A 184 26.79 -7.39 50.16
C PRO A 184 27.53 -6.06 50.37
N ALA A 185 26.74 -4.99 50.35
CA ALA A 185 26.96 -3.71 51.00
C ALA A 185 28.10 -2.81 50.48
N CYS A 186 27.72 -1.64 49.97
CA CYS A 186 28.12 -0.37 50.59
C CYS A 186 27.18 0.77 50.20
N HIS A 187 26.56 1.31 51.23
CA HIS A 187 26.00 2.64 51.39
C HIS A 187 26.36 3.72 50.35
N GLY A 188 25.30 4.39 49.91
CA GLY A 188 25.20 5.85 50.03
C GLY A 188 25.69 6.67 48.85
N HIS A 189 24.76 7.33 48.15
CA HIS A 189 24.82 8.78 48.06
C HIS A 189 23.48 9.36 47.62
N LEU A 190 22.98 10.27 48.45
CA LEU A 190 21.94 11.26 48.16
C LEU A 190 22.56 12.35 47.27
N ALA A 191 21.97 12.64 46.12
CA ALA A 191 22.01 13.91 45.39
C ALA A 191 20.93 13.77 44.31
N ASP A 192 19.77 14.41 44.39
CA ASP A 192 19.51 15.86 44.27
C ASP A 192 20.08 16.44 42.95
N SER A 193 19.26 17.27 42.27
CA SER A 193 19.43 17.84 40.91
C SER A 193 18.93 16.97 39.75
N ASP A 194 18.07 17.41 38.82
CA ASP A 194 17.42 18.69 38.55
C ASP A 194 16.11 18.41 37.81
N GLN A 195 14.99 18.96 38.32
CA GLN A 195 13.78 19.10 37.50
C GLN A 195 13.99 20.26 36.52
N GLU A 196 14.57 19.96 35.35
CA GLU A 196 14.51 20.87 34.22
C GLU A 196 13.07 20.99 33.73
N THR A 197 12.49 22.14 34.05
CA THR A 197 11.21 22.64 33.56
C THR A 197 11.27 22.80 32.04
N LEU A 198 10.79 21.79 31.31
CA LEU A 198 10.53 21.84 29.88
C LEU A 198 9.54 22.96 29.55
N LYS A 199 10.09 24.12 29.20
CA LYS A 199 9.37 25.29 28.70
C LYS A 199 8.74 24.93 27.34
N PRO A 200 7.42 25.08 27.14
CA PRO A 200 6.79 24.78 25.86
C PRO A 200 7.27 25.76 24.79
N ARG A 201 8.03 25.27 23.80
CA ARG A 201 8.37 26.03 22.59
C ARG A 201 7.10 26.28 21.78
N ARG A 202 6.63 27.53 21.77
CA ARG A 202 5.59 27.99 20.84
C ARG A 202 6.07 27.76 19.40
N PRO A 203 5.25 27.14 18.52
CA PRO A 203 5.57 27.07 17.11
C PRO A 203 5.54 28.49 16.48
N PRO A 204 6.39 28.76 15.48
CA PRO A 204 6.38 30.03 14.76
C PRO A 204 5.04 30.21 14.04
N GLN A 205 4.36 31.33 14.29
CA GLN A 205 3.15 31.65 13.56
C GLN A 205 3.50 32.01 12.10
N PRO A 206 2.80 31.43 11.10
CA PRO A 206 3.00 31.82 9.71
C PRO A 206 2.54 33.27 9.52
N ALA A 207 3.44 34.09 8.99
CA ALA A 207 3.13 35.46 8.61
C ALA A 207 2.04 35.44 7.52
N LEU A 208 0.82 35.83 7.89
CA LEU A 208 -0.26 36.16 6.97
C LEU A 208 0.12 37.44 6.22
N SER A 209 0.86 37.30 5.12
CA SER A 209 1.07 38.40 4.18
C SER A 209 -0.24 38.66 3.44
N LEU A 210 -0.84 39.81 3.77
CA LEU A 210 -1.91 40.46 3.02
C LEU A 210 -1.57 40.51 1.53
N TRP A 211 -2.36 39.81 0.71
CA TRP A 211 -2.51 40.14 -0.70
C TRP A 211 -3.83 40.90 -0.84
N SER A 212 -3.76 42.23 -0.68
CA SER A 212 -4.82 43.12 -1.12
C SER A 212 -4.69 43.33 -2.64
N ARG A 213 -5.85 43.26 -3.31
CA ARG A 213 -6.05 43.50 -4.74
C ARG A 213 -5.80 44.94 -5.14
#